data_AF-A0AA94JDC1-F1
#
_entry.id   AF-A0AA94JDC1-F1
#
_cell.length_a   1.000
_cell.length_b   1.000
_cell.length_c   1.000
_cell.angle_alpha   90.00
_cell.angle_beta   90.00
_cell.angle_gamma   90.00
#
_symmetry.space_group_name_H-M   'P 1'
#
loop_
_entity.id
_entity.type
_entity.pdbx_description
1 polymer ?
#
loop_
_entity_poly.entity_id
_entity_poly.type
_entity_poly.pdbx_seq_one_letter_code
_entity_poly.pdbx_strand_id
1 'polypeptide(L)'
;MADTQYITKNRLSQEVNQTRKWVAIIGAPIAAVLMFSLPQLWWFFAFAYAIIVIGAAATKQAGASGELKTLKQLDKLPDDYVLFNQVDVPNAKTKRGYTELDLVVVGPNGVFVIEVKNNNSKVTGDEQAPNWTAHKVGQKGGRYTAEVRNPIKQLKKQVHVLSTYLKGKKASTWLEGVVFFSHRNARVKLSSPPSVPVLERKGLVEYILAYQPKRPPTNLDNVIQQLIVLKQAAS
;
A
#
# COMPACT_ATOMS: atom_id res chain seq x y z
N MET A 1 -9.42 -18.87 10.86
CA MET A 1 -8.62 -17.99 9.98
C MET A 1 -9.59 -17.02 9.38
N ALA A 2 -9.14 -15.80 9.16
CA ALA A 2 -10.02 -14.73 8.71
C ALA A 2 -10.61 -15.00 7.33
N ASP A 3 -11.75 -14.40 7.04
CA ASP A 3 -12.36 -14.46 5.72
C ASP A 3 -11.55 -13.63 4.72
N THR A 4 -10.92 -14.34 3.78
CA THR A 4 -10.04 -13.79 2.75
C THR A 4 -10.65 -13.85 1.34
N GLN A 5 -11.94 -14.13 1.20
CA GLN A 5 -12.59 -14.28 -0.11
C GLN A 5 -12.52 -13.01 -0.98
N TYR A 6 -12.35 -11.83 -0.38
CA TYR A 6 -12.25 -10.55 -1.08
C TYR A 6 -10.80 -10.12 -1.35
N ILE A 7 -9.82 -10.98 -1.09
CA ILE A 7 -8.41 -10.75 -1.41
C ILE A 7 -8.15 -11.04 -2.89
N THR A 8 -7.67 -10.03 -3.62
CA THR A 8 -7.29 -10.14 -5.03
C THR A 8 -5.78 -10.15 -5.21
N LYS A 9 -5.30 -10.60 -6.38
CA LYS A 9 -3.88 -10.51 -6.75
C LYS A 9 -3.41 -9.05 -6.70
N ASN A 10 -2.20 -8.85 -6.19
CA ASN A 10 -1.66 -7.51 -5.97
C ASN A 10 -1.43 -6.76 -7.29
N ARG A 11 -2.05 -5.57 -7.44
CA ARG A 11 -1.96 -4.72 -8.64
C ARG A 11 -0.51 -4.32 -8.98
N LEU A 12 0.31 -3.96 -7.99
CA LEU A 12 1.71 -3.58 -8.22
C LEU A 12 2.51 -4.73 -8.83
N SER A 13 2.22 -5.97 -8.42
CA SER A 13 2.86 -7.16 -9.01
C SER A 13 2.35 -7.43 -10.43
N GLN A 14 1.05 -7.23 -10.69
CA GLN A 14 0.49 -7.36 -12.02
C GLN A 14 1.06 -6.33 -12.99
N GLU A 15 1.14 -5.06 -12.59
CA GLU A 15 1.73 -3.98 -13.38
C GLU A 15 3.18 -4.30 -13.76
N VAL A 16 3.99 -4.76 -12.80
CA VAL A 16 5.39 -5.12 -13.08
C VAL A 16 5.48 -6.27 -14.06
N ASN A 17 4.64 -7.29 -13.92
CA ASN A 17 4.61 -8.42 -14.84
C ASN A 17 4.15 -8.00 -16.24
N GLN A 18 3.17 -7.10 -16.35
CA GLN A 18 2.73 -6.54 -17.63
C GLN A 18 3.82 -5.68 -18.27
N THR A 19 4.48 -4.79 -17.50
CA THR A 19 5.59 -3.97 -18.00
C THR A 19 6.71 -4.86 -18.53
N ARG A 20 7.10 -5.93 -17.82
CA ARG A 20 8.10 -6.89 -18.29
C ARG A 20 7.73 -7.54 -19.62
N LYS A 21 6.45 -7.94 -19.79
CA LYS A 21 5.94 -8.50 -21.05
C LYS A 21 6.02 -7.48 -22.19
N TRP A 22 5.53 -6.25 -21.98
CA TRP A 22 5.56 -5.20 -23.01
C TRP A 22 6.98 -4.77 -23.39
N VAL A 23 7.88 -4.68 -22.41
CA VAL A 23 9.30 -4.41 -22.64
C VAL A 23 9.92 -5.50 -23.53
N ALA A 24 9.55 -6.76 -23.35
CA ALA A 24 10.01 -7.84 -24.24
C ALA A 24 9.41 -7.71 -25.65
N ILE A 25 8.09 -7.46 -25.75
CA ILE A 25 7.38 -7.41 -27.04
C ILE A 25 7.78 -6.21 -27.89
N ILE A 26 7.83 -5.01 -27.30
CA ILE A 26 8.14 -3.76 -28.02
C ILE A 26 9.65 -3.51 -28.07
N GLY A 27 10.37 -3.87 -27.01
CA GLY A 27 11.80 -3.65 -26.93
C GLY A 27 12.60 -4.50 -27.92
N ALA A 28 12.17 -5.74 -28.22
CA ALA A 28 12.89 -6.61 -29.14
C ALA A 28 12.96 -6.06 -30.59
N PRO A 29 11.84 -5.60 -31.21
CA PRO A 29 11.89 -4.95 -32.52
C PRO A 29 12.72 -3.66 -32.54
N ILE A 30 12.56 -2.80 -31.52
CA ILE A 30 13.32 -1.53 -31.43
C ILE A 30 14.82 -1.82 -31.30
N ALA A 31 15.20 -2.79 -30.47
CA ALA A 31 16.59 -3.21 -30.33
C ALA A 31 17.14 -3.73 -31.66
N ALA A 32 16.37 -4.53 -32.42
CA ALA A 32 16.80 -5.03 -33.72
C ALA A 32 17.06 -3.91 -34.74
N VAL A 33 16.18 -2.90 -34.80
CA VAL A 33 16.37 -1.73 -35.69
C VAL A 33 17.58 -0.89 -35.23
N LEU A 34 17.73 -0.63 -33.94
CA LEU A 34 18.87 0.12 -33.41
C LEU A 34 20.20 -0.63 -33.60
N MET A 35 20.22 -1.95 -33.47
CA MET A 35 21.39 -2.78 -33.78
C MET A 35 21.82 -2.62 -35.24
N PHE A 36 20.85 -2.55 -36.16
CA PHE A 36 21.13 -2.37 -37.59
C PHE A 36 21.60 -0.95 -37.92
N SER A 37 20.93 0.08 -37.40
CA SER A 37 21.22 1.48 -37.73
C SER A 37 22.36 2.12 -36.93
N LEU A 38 22.58 1.67 -35.69
CA LEU A 38 23.59 2.21 -34.76
C LEU A 38 24.36 1.08 -34.05
N PRO A 39 25.06 0.20 -34.79
CA PRO A 39 25.66 -1.02 -34.26
C PRO A 39 26.67 -0.79 -33.13
N GLN A 40 27.30 0.39 -33.08
CA GLN A 40 28.29 0.74 -32.06
C GLN A 40 27.70 1.37 -30.79
N LEU A 41 26.43 1.79 -30.78
CA LEU A 41 25.83 2.57 -29.68
C LEU A 41 24.50 2.02 -29.15
N TRP A 42 23.84 1.08 -29.84
CA TRP A 42 22.54 0.53 -29.42
C TRP A 42 22.56 -0.06 -28.01
N TRP A 43 23.67 -0.69 -27.62
CA TRP A 43 23.85 -1.34 -26.33
C TRP A 43 23.79 -0.34 -25.17
N PHE A 44 24.25 0.90 -25.38
CA PHE A 44 24.18 1.97 -24.38
C PHE A 44 22.74 2.37 -24.09
N PHE A 45 21.92 2.58 -25.13
CA PHE A 45 20.50 2.92 -24.99
C PHE A 45 19.68 1.76 -24.41
N ALA A 46 19.97 0.53 -24.84
CA ALA A 46 19.34 -0.66 -24.29
C ALA A 46 19.66 -0.81 -22.78
N PHE A 47 20.90 -0.56 -22.38
CA PHE A 47 21.33 -0.64 -20.98
C PHE A 47 20.70 0.46 -20.11
N ALA A 48 20.68 1.71 -20.59
CA ALA A 48 20.04 2.83 -19.89
C ALA A 48 18.53 2.58 -19.70
N TYR A 49 17.84 2.11 -20.74
CA TYR A 49 16.42 1.77 -20.67
C TYR A 49 16.16 0.62 -19.68
N ALA A 50 16.98 -0.43 -19.72
CA ALA A 50 16.87 -1.56 -18.79
C ALA A 50 17.04 -1.11 -17.32
N ILE A 51 18.00 -0.24 -17.01
CA ILE A 51 18.22 0.27 -15.65
C ILE A 51 16.97 0.99 -15.12
N ILE A 52 16.37 1.88 -15.91
CA ILE A 52 15.20 2.67 -15.49
C ILE A 52 14.01 1.74 -15.21
N VAL A 53 13.74 0.80 -16.13
CA VAL A 53 12.63 -0.15 -16.00
C VAL A 53 12.82 -1.09 -14.82
N ILE A 54 14.02 -1.65 -14.64
CA ILE A 54 14.33 -2.59 -13.56
C ILE A 54 14.21 -1.90 -12.20
N GLY A 55 14.74 -0.69 -12.05
CA GLY A 55 14.67 0.08 -10.80
C GLY A 55 13.24 0.41 -10.37
N ALA A 56 12.40 0.86 -11.31
CA ALA A 56 10.98 1.13 -11.05
C ALA A 56 10.22 -0.15 -10.69
N ALA A 57 10.49 -1.24 -11.41
CA ALA A 57 9.89 -2.55 -11.14
C ALA A 57 10.26 -3.09 -9.75
N ALA A 58 11.52 -2.95 -9.34
CA ALA A 58 11.98 -3.39 -8.02
C ALA A 58 11.27 -2.65 -6.88
N THR A 59 11.04 -1.34 -7.03
CA THR A 59 10.33 -0.54 -6.02
C THR A 59 8.87 -0.98 -5.87
N LYS A 60 8.17 -1.18 -6.99
CA LYS A 60 6.78 -1.69 -6.98
C LYS A 60 6.69 -3.10 -6.38
N GLN A 61 7.62 -3.99 -6.73
CA GLN A 61 7.70 -5.34 -6.16
C GLN A 61 7.97 -5.33 -4.66
N ALA A 62 8.84 -4.42 -4.18
CA ALA A 62 9.05 -4.25 -2.75
C ALA A 62 7.75 -3.83 -2.06
N GLY A 63 6.99 -2.88 -2.59
CA GLY A 63 5.66 -2.51 -2.09
C GLY A 63 4.72 -3.71 -2.01
N ALA A 64 4.55 -4.42 -3.14
CA ALA A 64 3.69 -5.61 -3.23
C ALA A 64 4.07 -6.72 -2.25
N SER A 65 5.37 -6.97 -2.08
CA SER A 65 5.87 -7.94 -1.11
C SER A 65 5.53 -7.54 0.33
N GLY A 66 5.54 -6.25 0.62
CA GLY A 66 5.15 -5.69 1.90
C GLY A 66 3.69 -5.97 2.22
N GLU A 67 2.80 -5.63 1.30
CA GLU A 67 1.35 -5.86 1.42
C GLU A 67 1.03 -7.35 1.55
N LEU A 68 1.66 -8.20 0.73
CA LEU A 68 1.48 -9.65 0.81
C LEU A 68 1.94 -10.23 2.16
N LYS A 69 3.05 -9.72 2.72
CA LYS A 69 3.52 -10.14 4.05
C LYS A 69 2.52 -9.72 5.14
N THR A 70 1.97 -8.52 5.03
CA THR A 70 0.93 -8.04 5.96
C THR A 70 -0.32 -8.90 5.88
N LEU A 71 -0.80 -9.22 4.68
CA LEU A 71 -1.95 -10.13 4.48
C LEU A 71 -1.73 -11.48 5.14
N LYS A 72 -0.55 -12.09 4.96
CA LYS A 72 -0.20 -13.36 5.63
C LYS A 72 -0.14 -13.26 7.16
N GLN A 73 0.11 -12.07 7.71
CA GLN A 73 0.01 -11.87 9.16
C GLN A 73 -1.45 -11.78 9.59
N LEU A 74 -2.27 -11.01 8.86
CA LEU A 74 -3.68 -10.79 9.15
C LEU A 74 -4.56 -12.03 8.94
N ASP A 75 -4.15 -12.98 8.10
CA ASP A 75 -4.81 -14.28 7.91
C ASP A 75 -4.95 -15.10 9.22
N LYS A 76 -4.11 -14.77 10.22
CA LYS A 76 -4.15 -15.34 11.57
C LYS A 76 -5.28 -14.81 12.44
N LEU A 77 -5.97 -13.76 12.01
CA LEU A 77 -7.17 -13.29 12.70
C LEU A 77 -8.24 -14.39 12.70
N PRO A 78 -9.17 -14.39 13.68
CA PRO A 78 -10.31 -15.30 13.69
C PRO A 78 -11.23 -15.09 12.47
N ASP A 79 -12.12 -16.06 12.25
CA ASP A 79 -13.04 -16.13 11.10
C ASP A 79 -14.17 -15.08 11.12
N ASP A 80 -14.38 -14.41 12.25
CA ASP A 80 -15.26 -13.24 12.37
C ASP A 80 -14.61 -11.93 11.87
N TYR A 81 -13.38 -11.99 11.35
CA TYR A 81 -12.73 -10.90 10.63
C TYR A 81 -12.76 -11.12 9.12
N VAL A 82 -13.08 -10.08 8.36
CA VAL A 82 -13.13 -10.07 6.90
C VAL A 82 -12.06 -9.12 6.35
N LEU A 83 -11.25 -9.58 5.41
CA LEU A 83 -10.14 -8.82 4.85
C LEU A 83 -10.43 -8.37 3.41
N PHE A 84 -10.15 -7.10 3.13
CA PHE A 84 -10.20 -6.52 1.80
C PHE A 84 -8.85 -5.88 1.49
N ASN A 85 -8.21 -6.23 0.37
CA ASN A 85 -7.04 -5.52 -0.13
C ASN A 85 -7.38 -4.64 -1.33
N GLN A 86 -6.64 -3.56 -1.50
CA GLN A 86 -6.71 -2.68 -2.68
C GLN A 86 -8.15 -2.27 -3.00
N VAL A 87 -8.79 -1.62 -2.04
CA VAL A 87 -10.16 -1.11 -2.17
C VAL A 87 -10.10 0.29 -2.79
N ASP A 88 -10.68 0.44 -3.98
CA ASP A 88 -10.74 1.73 -4.67
C ASP A 88 -12.02 2.48 -4.29
N VAL A 89 -11.90 3.53 -3.50
CA VAL A 89 -13.05 4.37 -3.12
C VAL A 89 -13.16 5.55 -4.10
N PRO A 90 -14.33 5.79 -4.74
CA PRO A 90 -14.52 6.90 -5.66
C PRO A 90 -14.10 8.25 -5.07
N ASN A 91 -13.27 8.98 -5.81
CA ASN A 91 -12.75 10.28 -5.42
C ASN A 91 -12.41 11.12 -6.67
N ALA A 92 -13.37 11.92 -7.10
CA ALA A 92 -13.26 12.85 -8.23
C ALA A 92 -12.15 13.91 -8.07
N LYS A 93 -11.63 14.14 -6.85
CA LYS A 93 -10.50 15.06 -6.61
C LYS A 93 -9.16 14.49 -7.04
N THR A 94 -9.10 13.23 -7.46
CA THR A 94 -7.86 12.57 -7.91
C THR A 94 -7.90 12.38 -9.42
N LYS A 95 -6.74 12.44 -10.08
CA LYS A 95 -6.63 12.20 -11.53
C LYS A 95 -7.14 10.81 -11.95
N ARG A 96 -7.05 9.81 -11.07
CA ARG A 96 -7.53 8.45 -11.33
C ARG A 96 -9.03 8.27 -11.06
N GLY A 97 -9.68 9.25 -10.43
CA GLY A 97 -11.08 9.14 -10.02
C GLY A 97 -11.34 8.31 -8.76
N TYR A 98 -10.30 7.79 -8.09
CA TYR A 98 -10.42 7.01 -6.85
C TYR A 98 -9.25 7.20 -5.88
N THR A 99 -9.47 6.86 -4.61
CA THR A 99 -8.43 6.70 -3.59
C THR A 99 -8.33 5.23 -3.24
N GLU A 100 -7.15 4.64 -3.46
CA GLU A 100 -6.86 3.25 -3.11
C GLU A 100 -6.54 3.14 -1.60
N LEU A 101 -7.14 2.15 -0.96
CA LEU A 101 -6.86 1.72 0.41
C LEU A 101 -6.13 0.38 0.33
N ASP A 102 -4.93 0.31 0.91
CA ASP A 102 -4.09 -0.88 0.81
C ASP A 102 -4.79 -2.10 1.43
N LEU A 103 -5.30 -1.93 2.66
CA LEU A 103 -6.01 -2.96 3.42
C LEU A 103 -7.14 -2.36 4.25
N VAL A 104 -8.29 -3.04 4.25
CA VAL A 104 -9.40 -2.83 5.18
C VAL A 104 -9.71 -4.14 5.88
N VAL A 105 -9.80 -4.11 7.20
CA VAL A 105 -10.19 -5.26 8.02
C VAL A 105 -11.49 -4.90 8.73
N VAL A 106 -12.51 -5.74 8.60
CA VAL A 106 -13.77 -5.60 9.34
C VAL A 106 -13.86 -6.73 10.34
N GLY A 107 -14.06 -6.43 11.61
CA GLY A 107 -14.23 -7.44 12.66
C GLY A 107 -15.23 -6.99 13.73
N PRO A 108 -15.49 -7.85 14.73
CA PRO A 108 -16.51 -7.59 15.76
C PRO A 108 -16.22 -6.34 16.61
N ASN A 109 -14.96 -5.92 16.70
CA ASN A 109 -14.53 -4.78 17.51
C ASN A 109 -14.27 -3.50 16.69
N GLY A 110 -14.36 -3.53 15.36
CA GLY A 110 -14.17 -2.32 14.55
C GLY A 110 -13.87 -2.56 13.08
N VAL A 111 -13.73 -1.44 12.36
CA VAL A 111 -13.27 -1.39 10.98
C VAL A 111 -11.92 -0.70 10.95
N PHE A 112 -10.89 -1.38 10.46
CA PHE A 112 -9.52 -0.90 10.42
C PHE A 112 -9.12 -0.57 8.98
N VAL A 113 -8.62 0.64 8.75
CA VAL A 113 -7.98 1.05 7.49
C VAL A 113 -6.47 1.06 7.72
N ILE A 114 -5.75 0.21 7.01
CA ILE A 114 -4.33 -0.05 7.26
C ILE A 114 -3.53 0.42 6.06
N GLU A 115 -2.68 1.42 6.25
CA GLU A 115 -1.70 1.89 5.27
C GLU A 115 -0.38 1.13 5.46
N VAL A 116 0.07 0.40 4.44
CA VAL A 116 1.24 -0.48 4.54
C VAL A 116 2.45 0.17 3.91
N LYS A 117 3.52 0.33 4.69
CA LYS A 117 4.83 0.78 4.18
C LYS A 117 5.87 -0.32 4.32
N ASN A 118 6.57 -0.62 3.23
CA ASN A 118 7.64 -1.63 3.23
C ASN A 118 9.02 -1.00 2.97
N ASN A 119 9.40 -0.07 3.85
CA ASN A 119 10.67 0.65 3.72
C ASN A 119 11.79 -0.11 4.46
N ASN A 120 12.85 -0.48 3.74
CA ASN A 120 14.09 -1.01 4.34
C ASN A 120 15.00 0.12 4.85
N SER A 121 14.48 0.98 5.72
CA SER A 121 15.22 2.14 6.22
C SER A 121 14.67 2.64 7.54
N LYS A 122 15.52 3.32 8.31
CA LYS A 122 15.06 4.21 9.38
C LYS A 122 14.33 5.39 8.74
N VAL A 123 13.20 5.80 9.30
CA VAL A 123 12.41 6.93 8.84
C VAL A 123 12.19 7.89 10.01
N THR A 124 12.47 9.16 9.79
CA THR A 124 12.21 10.24 10.76
C THR A 124 11.16 11.17 10.19
N GLY A 125 10.19 11.57 11.01
CA GLY A 125 9.07 12.36 10.51
C GLY A 125 8.33 13.12 11.59
N ASP A 126 7.50 14.03 11.13
CA ASP A 126 6.51 14.72 11.94
C ASP A 126 5.14 14.53 11.30
N GLU A 127 4.09 14.36 12.10
CA GLU A 127 2.75 14.13 11.58
C GLU A 127 2.24 15.30 10.72
N GLN A 128 2.60 16.53 11.07
CA GLN A 128 2.18 17.75 10.37
C GLN A 128 3.04 18.04 9.15
N ALA A 129 4.22 17.43 9.01
CA ALA A 129 5.06 17.57 7.83
C ALA A 129 4.42 16.93 6.58
N PRO A 130 4.56 17.51 5.37
CA PRO A 130 4.07 16.90 4.13
C PRO A 130 4.82 15.60 3.78
N ASN A 131 6.14 15.60 4.01
CA ASN A 131 7.05 14.49 3.75
C ASN A 131 7.87 14.16 5.00
N TRP A 132 8.33 12.91 5.06
CA TRP A 132 9.26 12.39 6.04
C TRP A 132 10.62 12.12 5.40
N THR A 133 11.64 11.94 6.23
CA THR A 133 13.01 11.62 5.78
C THR A 133 13.30 10.14 5.99
N ALA A 134 13.62 9.43 4.91
CA ALA A 134 14.12 8.06 4.95
C ALA A 134 15.65 8.04 4.88
N HIS A 135 16.29 7.39 5.85
CA HIS A 135 17.74 7.22 5.94
C HIS A 135 18.15 5.92 5.27
N LYS A 136 18.72 6.01 4.07
CA LYS A 136 19.01 4.88 3.18
C LYS A 136 20.51 4.59 3.11
N VAL A 137 20.82 3.34 2.75
CA VAL A 137 22.17 2.88 2.46
C VAL A 137 22.20 2.43 1.01
N GLY A 138 23.05 3.05 0.20
CA GLY A 138 23.26 2.71 -1.20
C GLY A 138 23.98 1.38 -1.35
N GLN A 139 24.00 0.85 -2.57
CA GLN A 139 24.60 -0.46 -2.87
C GLN A 139 26.10 -0.54 -2.51
N LYS A 140 26.82 0.59 -2.58
CA LYS A 140 28.24 0.69 -2.19
C LYS A 140 28.45 1.05 -0.70
N GLY A 141 27.41 0.95 0.13
CA GLY A 141 27.46 1.25 1.56
C GLY A 141 27.34 2.74 1.93
N GLY A 142 27.33 3.65 0.95
CA GLY A 142 27.15 5.09 1.19
C GLY A 142 25.78 5.43 1.80
N ARG A 143 25.76 6.27 2.82
CA ARG A 143 24.53 6.73 3.49
C ARG A 143 23.98 7.97 2.78
N TYR A 144 22.67 8.01 2.58
CA TYR A 144 21.98 9.17 2.03
C TYR A 144 20.57 9.27 2.58
N THR A 145 19.95 10.44 2.44
CA THR A 145 18.55 10.66 2.79
C THR A 145 17.69 10.79 1.55
N ALA A 146 16.43 10.38 1.66
CA ALA A 146 15.42 10.57 0.63
C ALA A 146 14.13 11.04 1.28
N GLU A 147 13.42 11.96 0.62
CA GLU A 147 12.07 12.30 1.03
C GLU A 147 11.11 11.16 0.68
N VAL A 148 10.23 10.85 1.62
CA VAL A 148 9.12 9.92 1.44
C VAL A 148 7.85 10.58 1.89
N ARG A 149 6.75 10.32 1.19
CA ARG A 149 5.45 10.87 1.55
C ARG A 149 5.07 10.47 2.97
N ASN A 150 4.49 11.41 3.72
CA ASN A 150 3.99 11.13 5.07
C ASN A 150 2.83 10.11 5.03
N PRO A 151 2.99 8.91 5.63
CA PRO A 151 1.96 7.87 5.61
C PRO A 151 0.75 8.21 6.49
N ILE A 152 0.93 8.98 7.58
CA ILE A 152 -0.19 9.39 8.44
C ILE A 152 -1.14 10.33 7.67
N LYS A 153 -0.59 11.28 6.90
CA LYS A 153 -1.42 12.14 6.04
C LYS A 153 -2.13 11.35 4.94
N GLN A 154 -1.47 10.34 4.37
CA GLN A 154 -2.09 9.46 3.38
C GLN A 154 -3.26 8.68 4.00
N LEU A 155 -3.04 8.06 5.16
CA LEU A 155 -4.05 7.34 5.92
C LEU A 155 -5.25 8.22 6.30
N LYS A 156 -5.01 9.42 6.84
CA LYS A 156 -6.09 10.36 7.20
C LYS A 156 -6.98 10.69 5.99
N LYS A 157 -6.39 10.85 4.81
CA LYS A 157 -7.15 11.05 3.57
C LYS A 157 -7.98 9.82 3.20
N GLN A 158 -7.41 8.62 3.28
CA GLN A 158 -8.11 7.37 3.01
C GLN A 158 -9.31 7.16 3.95
N VAL A 159 -9.08 7.31 5.27
CA VAL A 159 -10.11 7.21 6.30
C VAL A 159 -11.23 8.23 6.04
N HIS A 160 -10.89 9.48 5.73
CA HIS A 160 -11.88 10.51 5.42
C HIS A 160 -12.73 10.17 4.19
N VAL A 161 -12.09 9.69 3.10
CA VAL A 161 -12.78 9.33 1.86
C VAL A 161 -13.71 8.13 2.07
N LEU A 162 -13.24 7.06 2.74
CA LEU A 162 -14.07 5.90 3.03
C LEU A 162 -15.22 6.25 4.00
N SER A 163 -14.95 7.03 5.05
CA SER A 163 -15.99 7.49 5.99
C SER A 163 -17.09 8.27 5.28
N THR A 164 -16.72 9.18 4.37
CA THR A 164 -17.67 9.97 3.58
C THR A 164 -18.51 9.08 2.66
N TYR A 165 -17.86 8.13 1.98
CA TYR A 165 -18.55 7.15 1.13
C TYR A 165 -19.57 6.32 1.94
N LEU A 166 -19.14 5.73 3.05
CA LEU A 166 -20.00 4.91 3.91
C LEU A 166 -21.17 5.72 4.50
N LYS A 167 -20.93 6.97 4.90
CA LYS A 167 -22.00 7.87 5.36
C LYS A 167 -23.04 8.11 4.27
N GLY A 168 -22.61 8.37 3.03
CA GLY A 168 -23.50 8.54 1.89
C GLY A 168 -24.32 7.27 1.54
N LYS A 169 -23.82 6.10 1.92
CA LYS A 169 -24.47 4.80 1.75
C LYS A 169 -25.26 4.32 2.97
N LYS A 170 -25.45 5.19 3.98
CA LYS A 170 -26.12 4.87 5.26
C LYS A 170 -25.45 3.69 6.01
N ALA A 171 -24.16 3.47 5.78
CA ALA A 171 -23.33 2.44 6.41
C ALA A 171 -22.27 3.05 7.36
N SER A 172 -22.61 4.17 8.01
CA SER A 172 -21.66 4.92 8.84
C SER A 172 -21.23 4.10 10.06
N THR A 173 -19.92 4.04 10.29
CA THR A 173 -19.29 3.45 11.47
C THR A 173 -17.95 4.12 11.76
N TRP A 174 -17.38 3.91 12.95
CA TRP A 174 -16.03 4.40 13.26
C TRP A 174 -14.99 3.61 12.48
N LEU A 175 -14.05 4.32 11.85
CA LEU A 175 -12.92 3.74 11.13
C LEU A 175 -11.65 4.00 11.92
N GLU A 176 -10.97 2.95 12.34
CA GLU A 176 -9.68 3.02 13.00
C GLU A 176 -8.55 3.00 11.96
N GLY A 177 -7.77 4.07 11.90
CA GLY A 177 -6.65 4.17 10.96
C GLY A 177 -5.37 3.64 11.58
N VAL A 178 -4.63 2.78 10.89
CA VAL A 178 -3.32 2.25 11.33
C VAL A 178 -2.27 2.44 10.24
N VAL A 179 -1.10 2.95 10.59
CA VAL A 179 0.08 2.89 9.70
C VAL A 179 0.92 1.69 10.13
N PHE A 180 1.21 0.78 9.20
CA PHE A 180 2.02 -0.39 9.47
C PHE A 180 3.28 -0.46 8.61
N PHE A 181 4.44 -0.51 9.26
CA PHE A 181 5.72 -0.73 8.61
C PHE A 181 6.08 -2.22 8.61
N SER A 182 5.85 -2.90 7.49
CA SER A 182 5.99 -4.37 7.39
C SER A 182 7.43 -4.86 7.20
N HIS A 183 8.37 -3.98 6.88
CA HIS A 183 9.77 -4.36 6.70
C HIS A 183 10.46 -4.63 8.05
N ARG A 184 11.21 -5.74 8.16
CA ARG A 184 11.91 -6.14 9.41
C ARG A 184 12.89 -5.10 9.97
N ASN A 185 13.49 -4.32 9.08
CA ASN A 185 14.47 -3.27 9.40
C ASN A 185 13.85 -1.87 9.44
N ALA A 186 12.53 -1.74 9.24
CA ALA A 186 11.89 -0.45 9.42
C ALA A 186 12.04 0.00 10.88
N ARG A 187 12.35 1.28 11.06
CA ARG A 187 12.39 1.96 12.36
C ARG A 187 11.85 3.35 12.16
N VAL A 188 10.81 3.72 12.89
CA VAL A 188 10.16 5.02 12.79
C VAL A 188 10.50 5.83 14.03
N LYS A 189 10.98 7.05 13.83
CA LYS A 189 11.17 8.02 14.91
C LYS A 189 10.35 9.26 14.57
N LEU A 190 9.34 9.52 15.38
CA LEU A 190 8.49 10.70 15.25
C LEU A 190 8.96 11.80 16.20
N SER A 191 8.83 13.05 15.76
CA SER A 191 9.15 14.23 16.59
C SER A 191 8.17 14.41 17.76
N SER A 192 6.95 13.88 17.64
CA SER A 192 5.88 13.92 18.64
C SER A 192 5.07 12.62 18.60
N PRO A 193 4.34 12.27 19.67
CA PRO A 193 3.42 11.14 19.66
C PRO A 193 2.37 11.29 18.54
N PRO A 194 2.16 10.28 17.69
CA PRO A 194 1.20 10.37 16.60
C PRO A 194 -0.24 10.27 17.11
N SER A 195 -1.17 10.89 16.38
CA SER A 195 -2.62 10.78 16.61
C SER A 195 -3.22 9.45 16.17
N VAL A 196 -2.45 8.64 15.43
CA VAL A 196 -2.83 7.30 14.96
C VAL A 196 -1.73 6.30 15.32
N PRO A 197 -2.06 5.02 15.55
CA PRO A 197 -1.07 3.98 15.74
C PRO A 197 -0.10 3.88 14.55
N VAL A 198 1.20 3.87 14.86
CA VAL A 198 2.27 3.59 13.90
C VAL A 198 3.01 2.36 14.40
N LEU A 199 2.78 1.23 13.75
CA LEU A 199 3.29 -0.08 14.17
C LEU A 199 4.45 -0.54 13.27
N GLU A 200 5.36 -1.33 13.82
CA GLU A 200 6.55 -1.83 13.11
C GLU A 200 6.70 -3.34 13.25
N ARG A 201 7.03 -4.04 12.16
CA ARG A 201 7.47 -5.46 12.09
C ARG A 201 6.42 -6.50 12.50
N LYS A 202 5.83 -6.37 13.70
CA LYS A 202 4.85 -7.25 14.35
C LYS A 202 3.85 -6.38 15.14
N GLY A 203 2.90 -7.00 15.83
CA GLY A 203 1.98 -6.27 16.71
C GLY A 203 0.69 -5.84 16.02
N LEU A 204 0.57 -5.98 14.69
CA LEU A 204 -0.63 -5.57 13.97
C LEU A 204 -1.84 -6.44 14.34
N VAL A 205 -1.66 -7.77 14.39
CA VAL A 205 -2.73 -8.71 14.78
C VAL A 205 -3.10 -8.50 16.23
N GLU A 206 -2.10 -8.40 17.10
CA GLU A 206 -2.28 -8.19 18.53
C GLU A 206 -2.99 -6.85 18.82
N TYR A 207 -2.62 -5.80 18.09
CA TYR A 207 -3.28 -4.50 18.16
C TYR A 207 -4.74 -4.59 17.74
N ILE A 208 -5.04 -5.24 16.60
CA ILE A 208 -6.42 -5.42 16.12
C ILE A 208 -7.25 -6.18 17.15
N LEU A 209 -6.75 -7.29 17.69
CA LEU A 209 -7.49 -8.11 18.66
C LEU A 209 -7.70 -7.40 20.00
N ALA A 210 -6.73 -6.61 20.44
CA ALA A 210 -6.79 -5.87 21.71
C ALA A 210 -7.53 -4.52 21.59
N TYR A 211 -7.90 -4.09 20.39
CA TYR A 211 -8.52 -2.80 20.17
C TYR A 211 -9.90 -2.74 20.85
N GLN A 212 -10.04 -1.74 21.73
CA GLN A 212 -11.29 -1.43 22.41
C GLN A 212 -11.90 -0.16 21.80
N PRO A 213 -13.00 -0.29 21.06
CA PRO A 213 -13.59 0.86 20.41
C PRO A 213 -14.24 1.78 21.44
N LYS A 214 -14.11 3.10 21.24
CA LYS A 214 -14.79 4.10 22.11
C LYS A 214 -16.32 3.98 22.08
N ARG A 215 -16.86 3.39 21.03
CA ARG A 215 -18.30 3.10 20.84
C ARG A 215 -18.42 1.75 20.14
N PRO A 216 -19.41 0.91 20.47
CA PRO A 216 -19.64 -0.34 19.76
C PRO A 216 -19.73 -0.10 18.24
N PRO A 217 -19.06 -0.91 17.42
CA PRO A 217 -19.19 -0.80 15.98
C PRO A 217 -20.64 -1.11 15.59
N THR A 218 -21.19 -0.28 14.70
CA THR A 218 -22.53 -0.46 14.14
C THR A 218 -22.42 -0.66 12.64
N ASN A 219 -23.50 -1.18 12.04
CA ASN A 219 -23.63 -1.33 10.59
C ASN A 219 -22.53 -2.19 9.93
N LEU A 220 -21.90 -3.12 10.66
CA LEU A 220 -20.78 -3.92 10.15
C LEU A 220 -21.15 -4.69 8.87
N ASP A 221 -22.32 -5.31 8.84
CA ASP A 221 -22.81 -6.01 7.64
C ASP A 221 -22.97 -5.04 6.45
N ASN A 222 -23.57 -3.88 6.68
CA ASN A 222 -23.72 -2.85 5.64
C ASN A 222 -22.35 -2.36 5.15
N VAL A 223 -21.36 -2.22 6.04
CA VAL A 223 -19.98 -1.86 5.66
C VAL A 223 -19.37 -2.95 4.78
N ILE A 224 -19.49 -4.22 5.17
CA ILE A 224 -19.02 -5.36 4.37
C ILE A 224 -19.68 -5.31 2.98
N GLN A 225 -21.00 -5.16 2.89
CA GLN A 225 -21.72 -5.06 1.62
C GLN A 225 -21.21 -3.89 0.76
N GLN A 226 -20.94 -2.73 1.35
CA GLN A 226 -20.39 -1.60 0.60
C GLN A 226 -18.95 -1.83 0.14
N LEU A 227 -18.11 -2.50 0.94
CA LEU A 227 -16.75 -2.87 0.53
C LEU A 227 -16.76 -3.90 -0.62
N ILE A 228 -17.73 -4.84 -0.61
CA ILE A 228 -17.93 -5.79 -1.72
C ILE A 228 -18.28 -5.05 -3.01
N VAL A 229 -19.23 -4.09 -2.95
CA VAL A 229 -19.59 -3.26 -4.11
C VAL A 229 -18.38 -2.52 -4.67
N LEU A 230 -17.54 -1.96 -3.80
CA LEU A 230 -16.30 -1.28 -4.22
C LEU A 230 -15.31 -2.24 -4.89
N LYS A 231 -15.17 -3.48 -4.39
CA LYS A 231 -14.30 -4.49 -5.01
C LYS A 231 -14.81 -4.91 -6.39
N GLN A 232 -16.11 -5.09 -6.54
CA GLN A 232 -16.72 -5.48 -7.82
C GLN A 232 -16.63 -4.38 -8.87
N ALA A 233 -16.77 -3.11 -8.48
CA ALA A 233 -16.66 -1.97 -9.39
C ALA A 233 -15.23 -1.74 -9.94
N ALA A 234 -14.21 -2.31 -9.28
CA ALA A 234 -12.80 -2.19 -9.66
C ALA A 234 -12.27 -3.40 -10.47
N SER A 235 -13.11 -4.41 -10.70
CA SER A 235 -12.78 -5.67 -11.38
C SER A 235 -12.94 -5.59 -12.89
#